data_AF-A0A967UIH8-F1
#
_entry.id   AF-A0A967UIH8-F1
#
_cell.length_a   1.000
_cell.length_b   1.000
_cell.length_c   1.000
_cell.angle_alpha   90.00
_cell.angle_beta   90.00
_cell.angle_gamma   90.00
#
_symmetry.space_group_name_H-M   'P 1'
#
loop_
_entity.id
_entity.type
_entity.pdbx_description
1 polymer ?
#
loop_
_entity_poly.entity_id
_entity_poly.type
_entity_poly.pdbx_seq_one_letter_code
_entity_poly.pdbx_strand_id
1 'polypeptide(L)' 'QTGKLDASFAELASQLSIASMELAQGVLDVANATMERAIRVISVERGHDPREFTLLSFGGAGGMH' A
#
# COMPACT_ATOMS: atom_id res chain seq x y z
N GLN A 1 12.31 -0.48 -17.26
CA GLN A 1 12.78 0.12 -15.99
C GLN A 1 12.75 -0.85 -14.80
N THR A 2 12.18 -2.06 -14.95
CA THR A 2 11.94 -3.03 -13.86
C THR A 2 13.19 -3.68 -13.26
N GLY A 3 14.26 -3.85 -14.04
CA GLY A 3 15.43 -4.66 -13.64
C GLY A 3 16.25 -4.19 -12.42
N LYS A 4 16.01 -2.98 -11.88
CA LYS A 4 16.68 -2.51 -10.66
C LYS A 4 16.07 -3.05 -9.37
N LEU A 5 14.77 -3.38 -9.37
CA LEU A 5 14.05 -3.83 -8.18
C LEU A 5 14.14 -5.35 -8.00
N ASP A 6 14.32 -6.09 -9.10
CA ASP A 6 14.33 -7.56 -9.12
C ASP A 6 15.37 -8.14 -8.15
N ALA A 7 16.57 -7.55 -8.07
CA ALA A 7 17.64 -8.00 -7.17
C ALA A 7 17.29 -7.79 -5.70
N SER A 8 16.80 -6.60 -5.33
CA SER A 8 16.40 -6.29 -3.95
C SER A 8 15.20 -7.12 -3.50
N PHE A 9 14.23 -7.36 -4.39
CA PHE A 9 13.06 -8.18 -4.09
C PHE A 9 13.45 -9.66 -3.97
N ALA A 10 14.36 -10.17 -4.80
CA ALA A 10 14.85 -11.54 -4.67
C ALA A 10 15.60 -11.76 -3.36
N GLU A 11 16.42 -10.81 -2.92
CA GLU A 11 17.11 -10.87 -1.64
C GLU A 11 16.13 -10.91 -0.46
N LEU A 12 15.16 -9.98 -0.44
CA LEU A 12 14.18 -9.91 0.65
C LEU A 12 13.21 -11.11 0.64
N ALA A 13 12.80 -11.59 -0.54
CA ALA A 13 11.94 -12.75 -0.67
C ALA A 13 12.64 -14.03 -0.18
N SER A 14 13.94 -14.16 -0.45
CA SER A 14 14.78 -15.25 0.08
C SER A 14 14.83 -15.24 1.61
N GLN A 15 15.02 -14.07 2.23
CA GLN A 15 15.03 -13.94 3.70
C GLN A 15 13.69 -14.35 4.33
N LEU A 16 12.58 -14.12 3.62
CA LEU A 16 11.23 -14.45 4.05
C LEU A 16 10.77 -15.85 3.60
N SER A 17 11.58 -16.57 2.81
CA SER A 17 11.25 -17.87 2.21
C SER A 17 9.96 -17.87 1.38
N ILE A 18 9.71 -16.78 0.65
CA ILE A 18 8.55 -16.61 -0.25
C ILE A 18 9.00 -16.28 -1.68
N ALA A 19 8.07 -16.31 -2.64
CA ALA A 19 8.37 -15.88 -4.01
C ALA A 19 8.46 -14.35 -4.12
N SER A 20 9.31 -13.82 -5.01
CA SER A 20 9.43 -12.37 -5.22
C SER A 20 8.12 -11.70 -5.63
N MET A 21 7.26 -12.41 -6.38
CA MET A 21 5.92 -11.92 -6.72
C MET A 21 4.98 -11.87 -5.52
N GLU A 22 5.08 -12.84 -4.62
CA GLU A 22 4.31 -12.87 -3.38
C GLU A 22 4.74 -11.73 -2.45
N LEU A 23 6.05 -11.49 -2.34
CA LEU A 23 6.59 -10.32 -1.65
C LEU A 23 6.05 -9.02 -2.24
N ALA A 24 6.03 -8.88 -3.57
CA ALA A 24 5.53 -7.68 -4.23
C ALA A 24 4.04 -7.43 -3.95
N GLN A 25 3.24 -8.50 -3.96
CA GLN A 25 1.83 -8.39 -3.56
C GLN A 25 1.71 -7.97 -2.09
N GLY A 26 2.49 -8.58 -1.19
CA GLY A 26 2.49 -8.22 0.23
C GLY A 26 2.88 -6.76 0.49
N VAL A 27 3.83 -6.21 -0.29
CA VAL A 27 4.17 -4.78 -0.22
C VAL A 27 2.97 -3.89 -0.57
N LEU A 28 2.22 -4.24 -1.62
CA LEU A 28 1.00 -3.51 -1.99
C LEU A 28 -0.07 -3.62 -0.90
N ASP A 29 -0.26 -4.80 -0.33
CA ASP A 29 -1.25 -5.04 0.72
C ASP A 29 -0.94 -4.19 1.97
N VAL A 30 0.34 -4.14 2.39
CA VAL A 30 0.78 -3.31 3.51
C VAL A 30 0.61 -1.82 3.22
N ALA A 31 0.95 -1.38 2.01
CA ALA A 31 0.76 0.01 1.59
C ALA A 31 -0.73 0.40 1.66
N ASN A 32 -1.60 -0.41 1.06
CA ASN A 32 -3.05 -0.18 1.04
C ASN A 32 -3.64 -0.14 2.45
N ALA A 33 -3.27 -1.09 3.31
CA ALA A 33 -3.72 -1.11 4.71
C ALA A 33 -3.22 0.11 5.50
N THR A 34 -2.01 0.61 5.21
CA THR A 34 -1.47 1.81 5.85
C THR A 34 -2.26 3.05 5.45
N MET A 35 -2.59 3.20 4.16
CA MET A 35 -3.41 4.31 3.66
C MET A 35 -4.85 4.25 4.18
N GLU A 36 -5.48 3.09 4.16
CA GLU A 36 -6.83 2.87 4.70
C GLU A 36 -6.89 3.26 6.18
N ARG A 37 -5.93 2.80 6.98
CA ARG A 37 -5.82 3.16 8.39
C ARG A 37 -5.67 4.67 8.59
N ALA A 38 -4.83 5.33 7.80
CA ALA A 38 -4.62 6.77 7.90
C ALA A 38 -5.92 7.56 7.63
N ILE A 39 -6.64 7.20 6.57
CA ILE A 39 -7.95 7.80 6.24
C ILE A 39 -8.93 7.58 7.39
N ARG A 40 -9.05 6.34 7.88
CA ARG A 40 -9.95 6.00 8.98
C ARG A 40 -9.63 6.79 10.24
N VAL A 41 -8.36 6.89 10.63
CA VAL A 41 -7.93 7.63 11.82
C VAL A 41 -8.33 9.10 11.68
N ILE A 42 -7.94 9.76 10.59
CA ILE A 42 -8.18 11.20 10.40
C ILE A 42 -9.68 11.53 10.34
N SER A 43 -10.49 10.65 9.75
CA SER A 43 -11.95 10.82 9.68
C SER A 43 -12.64 10.50 11.00
N VAL A 44 -12.36 9.35 11.61
CA VAL A 44 -13.07 8.87 12.81
C VAL A 44 -12.67 9.65 14.06
N GLU A 45 -11.41 10.06 14.20
CA GLU A 45 -10.98 10.92 15.31
C GLU A 45 -11.71 12.28 15.31
N ARG A 46 -12.18 12.72 14.14
CA ARG A 46 -13.01 13.93 13.98
C ARG A 46 -14.51 13.65 14.06
N GLY A 47 -14.91 12.41 14.32
CA GLY A 47 -16.31 11.99 14.42
C GLY A 47 -17.02 11.78 13.07
N HIS A 48 -16.26 11.71 11.96
CA HIS A 48 -16.82 11.48 10.63
C HIS A 48 -16.79 10.00 10.26
N ASP A 49 -17.89 9.49 9.68
CA ASP A 49 -17.91 8.19 9.01
C ASP A 49 -17.37 8.37 7.57
N PRO A 50 -16.23 7.76 7.20
CA PRO A 50 -15.68 7.87 5.85
C PRO A 50 -16.65 7.47 4.73
N ARG A 51 -17.63 6.60 5.01
CA ARG A 51 -18.61 6.10 4.03
C ARG A 51 -19.59 7.16 3.56
N GLU A 52 -19.71 8.26 4.30
CA GLU A 52 -20.57 9.40 3.95
C GLU A 52 -19.88 10.38 2.98
N PHE A 53 -18.63 10.13 2.60
CA PHE A 53 -17.82 11.01 1.76
C PHE A 53 -17.30 10.30 0.51
N THR A 54 -16.99 11.10 -0.52
CA THR A 54 -16.28 10.63 -1.71
C THR A 54 -14.78 10.82 -1.53
N LEU A 55 -13.98 9.80 -1.86
CA LEU A 55 -12.52 9.88 -1.87
C LEU A 55 -12.04 10.58 -3.14
N LEU A 56 -11.28 11.68 -2.98
CA LEU A 56 -10.60 12.37 -4.07
C LEU A 56 -9.11 12.03 -4.03
N SER A 57 -8.64 11.25 -5.00
CA SER A 57 -7.22 10.94 -5.17
C SER A 57 -6.47 12.08 -5.85
N PHE A 58 -5.31 12.45 -5.34
CA PHE A 58 -4.42 13.45 -5.95
C PHE A 58 -2.95 13.00 -5.90
N GLY A 59 -2.11 13.64 -6.72
CA GLY A 59 -0.69 13.28 -6.86
C GLY A 59 -0.46 12.08 -7.79
N GLY A 60 0.79 11.84 -8.17
CA GLY A 60 1.14 10.84 -9.19
C GLY A 60 0.83 9.38 -8.81
N ALA A 61 0.72 9.10 -7.51
CA ALA A 61 0.39 7.78 -6.97
C ALA A 61 -1.04 7.68 -6.41
N GLY A 62 -1.80 8.77 -6.41
CA GLY A 62 -3.04 8.85 -5.65
C GLY A 62 -4.12 7.86 -6.09
N GLY A 63 -4.18 7.52 -7.37
CA GLY A 63 -5.16 6.57 -7.92
C GLY A 63 -4.66 5.13 -8.01
N MET A 64 -3.46 4.82 -7.51
CA MET A 64 -2.88 3.46 -7.57
C MET A 64 -3.35 2.56 -6.41
N HIS A 65 -3.93 3.16 -5.37
CA HIS A 65 -4.26 2.53 -4.10
C HIS A 65 -5.72 2.73 -3.76
#